data_AF-A0A397ZHX1-F1
#
_entry.id   AF-A0A397ZHX1-F1
#
_cell.length_a   1.000
_cell.length_b   1.000
_cell.length_c   1.000
_cell.angle_alpha   90.00
_cell.angle_beta   90.00
_cell.angle_gamma   90.00
#
_symmetry.space_group_name_H-M   'P 1'
#
loop_
_entity.id
_entity.type
_entity.pdbx_description
1 polymer ?
#
loop_
_entity_poly.entity_id
_entity_poly.type
_entity_poly.pdbx_seq_one_letter_code
_entity_poly.pdbx_strand_id
1 'polypeptide(L)'
;MAKSIYIAMFVFIAVFFMLHSTSSQEIDQYSQEVPEDVKISPTSDFDIYVKSPDESSFEEADSPAMEYEMKFGHHYTDKQFGFLEVCAQKLNSSHCGDALFTNMVGEGKPVLLAECCGELLRIGKDCYLGTVQVILSRYEYRNIASKAIPKSKQTWNDCVRLTEN
;
A
#
# COMPACT_ATOMS: atom_id res chain seq x y z
N MET A 1 28.08 -14.26 -20.87
CA MET A 1 27.52 -14.85 -19.64
C MET A 1 26.22 -14.18 -19.18
N ALA A 2 26.07 -12.85 -19.28
CA ALA A 2 24.83 -12.15 -18.88
C ALA A 2 23.54 -12.63 -19.60
N LYS A 3 23.61 -12.90 -20.91
CA LYS A 3 22.43 -13.35 -21.69
C LYS A 3 21.85 -14.70 -21.22
N SER A 4 22.70 -15.60 -20.71
CA SER A 4 22.26 -16.91 -20.19
C SER A 4 21.53 -16.74 -18.85
N ILE A 5 21.98 -15.79 -18.03
CA ILE A 5 21.36 -15.48 -16.73
C ILE A 5 19.97 -14.89 -16.93
N TYR A 6 19.80 -13.98 -17.88
CA TYR A 6 18.47 -13.42 -18.20
C TYR A 6 17.49 -14.51 -18.65
N ILE A 7 17.90 -15.43 -19.52
CA ILE A 7 17.04 -16.53 -19.97
C ILE A 7 16.65 -17.44 -18.80
N ALA A 8 17.59 -17.79 -17.91
CA ALA A 8 17.28 -18.58 -16.72
C ALA A 8 16.30 -17.85 -15.77
N MET A 9 16.49 -16.55 -15.53
CA MET A 9 15.60 -15.76 -14.69
C MET A 9 14.18 -15.65 -15.27
N PHE A 10 14.06 -15.44 -16.58
CA PHE A 10 12.75 -15.39 -17.25
C PHE A 10 12.00 -16.73 -17.15
N VAL A 11 12.70 -17.86 -17.25
CA VAL A 11 12.10 -19.19 -17.09
C VAL A 11 11.63 -19.42 -15.65
N PHE A 12 12.42 -19.02 -14.65
CA PHE A 12 12.02 -19.13 -13.24
C PHE A 12 10.79 -18.29 -12.91
N ILE A 13 10.72 -17.07 -13.44
CA ILE A 13 9.58 -16.17 -13.26
C ILE A 13 8.33 -16.79 -13.91
N ALA A 14 8.43 -17.27 -15.15
CA ALA A 14 7.30 -17.89 -15.85
C ALA A 14 6.78 -19.14 -15.11
N VAL A 15 7.67 -19.99 -14.59
CA VAL A 15 7.29 -21.17 -13.80
C VAL A 15 6.60 -20.77 -12.50
N PHE A 16 7.08 -19.72 -11.80
CA PHE A 16 6.43 -19.18 -10.61
C PHE A 16 5.01 -18.65 -10.89
N PHE A 17 4.82 -17.94 -12.01
CA PHE A 17 3.51 -17.44 -12.40
C PHE A 17 2.54 -18.57 -12.75
N MET A 18 3.00 -19.61 -13.46
CA MET A 18 2.15 -20.77 -13.77
C MET A 18 1.81 -21.61 -12.53
N LEU A 19 2.69 -21.67 -11.51
CA LEU A 19 2.41 -22.37 -10.25
C LEU A 19 1.42 -21.64 -9.34
N HIS A 20 1.37 -20.31 -9.37
CA HIS A 20 0.48 -19.51 -8.52
C HIS A 20 -0.87 -19.18 -9.17
N SER A 21 -1.05 -19.49 -10.46
CA SER A 21 -2.25 -19.07 -11.21
C SER A 21 -3.51 -19.91 -10.92
N THR A 22 -3.48 -20.91 -10.03
CA THR A 22 -4.64 -21.79 -9.76
C THR A 22 -5.57 -21.34 -8.63
N SER A 23 -5.33 -20.18 -8.00
CA SER A 23 -6.25 -19.62 -7.01
C SER A 23 -7.05 -18.44 -7.57
N SER A 24 -7.96 -18.72 -8.50
CA SER A 24 -9.01 -17.76 -8.86
C SER A 24 -10.16 -17.92 -7.86
N GLN A 25 -10.16 -17.13 -6.79
CA GLN A 25 -11.35 -16.98 -5.96
C GLN A 25 -12.32 -16.07 -6.70
N GLU A 26 -13.36 -16.68 -7.24
CA GLU A 26 -14.55 -16.04 -7.81
C GLU A 26 -15.21 -15.22 -6.69
N ILE A 27 -15.18 -13.88 -6.82
CA ILE A 27 -16.00 -12.99 -6.00
C ILE A 27 -17.24 -12.68 -6.83
N ASP A 28 -18.31 -13.43 -6.58
CA ASP A 28 -19.60 -13.13 -7.19
C ASP A 28 -20.23 -11.89 -6.56
N GLN A 29 -20.72 -11.08 -7.49
CA GLN A 29 -21.23 -9.74 -7.38
C GLN A 29 -22.72 -9.76 -7.01
N TYR A 30 -23.11 -8.94 -6.04
CA TYR A 30 -24.42 -8.28 -5.89
C TYR A 30 -25.66 -9.06 -6.36
N SER A 31 -26.44 -9.61 -5.42
CA SER A 31 -27.85 -9.90 -5.64
C SER A 31 -28.67 -9.23 -4.53
N GLN A 32 -29.19 -8.05 -4.87
CA GLN A 32 -30.25 -7.39 -4.10
C GLN A 32 -31.59 -7.85 -4.66
N GLU A 33 -32.23 -8.78 -3.94
CA GLU A 33 -33.65 -9.06 -4.07
C GLU A 33 -34.25 -9.11 -2.65
N VAL A 34 -35.11 -8.15 -2.35
CA VAL A 34 -36.01 -8.16 -1.18
C VAL A 34 -37.35 -8.69 -1.68
N PRO A 35 -37.98 -9.65 -0.97
CA PRO A 35 -39.32 -9.37 -0.47
C PRO A 35 -39.61 -9.91 0.94
N GLU A 36 -40.28 -9.03 1.68
CA GLU A 36 -41.28 -9.17 2.74
C GLU A 36 -41.34 -10.39 3.68
N ASP A 37 -41.36 -10.01 4.97
CA ASP A 37 -42.11 -10.61 6.08
C ASP A 37 -41.88 -12.08 6.45
N VAL A 38 -41.37 -12.29 7.68
CA VAL A 38 -42.04 -13.07 8.74
C VAL A 38 -41.15 -13.08 9.99
N LYS A 39 -41.69 -12.53 11.09
CA LYS A 39 -41.21 -12.80 12.46
C LYS A 39 -41.57 -14.24 12.83
N ILE A 40 -40.59 -15.08 13.17
CA ILE A 40 -40.69 -16.11 14.23
C ILE A 40 -39.27 -16.40 14.74
N SER A 41 -39.02 -16.09 16.02
CA SER A 41 -38.15 -16.88 16.90
C SER A 41 -39.07 -17.91 17.56
N PRO A 42 -38.74 -19.22 17.71
CA PRO A 42 -37.80 -19.63 18.76
C PRO A 42 -36.98 -20.93 18.50
N THR A 43 -35.86 -21.03 19.23
CA THR A 43 -35.21 -22.24 19.78
C THR A 43 -35.18 -23.52 18.92
N SER A 44 -34.00 -23.87 18.40
CA SER A 44 -33.61 -25.25 18.13
C SER A 44 -32.25 -25.49 18.76
N ASP A 45 -32.23 -26.39 19.75
CA ASP A 45 -31.03 -27.09 20.21
C ASP A 45 -30.28 -27.64 19.01
N PHE A 46 -29.09 -27.10 18.77
CA PHE A 46 -28.01 -27.81 18.09
C PHE A 46 -26.75 -27.41 18.82
N ASP A 47 -26.33 -28.27 19.75
CA ASP A 47 -24.97 -28.30 20.26
C ASP A 47 -24.03 -28.65 19.11
N ILE A 48 -23.71 -27.65 18.29
CA ILE A 48 -22.54 -27.71 17.43
C ILE A 48 -21.37 -27.60 18.40
N TYR A 49 -20.81 -28.76 18.75
CA TYR A 49 -19.52 -28.86 19.42
C TYR A 49 -18.44 -28.31 18.47
N VAL A 50 -18.39 -26.99 18.33
CA VAL A 50 -17.21 -26.31 17.81
C VAL A 50 -16.20 -26.42 18.93
N LYS A 51 -15.29 -27.39 18.78
CA LYS A 51 -14.06 -27.42 19.54
C LYS A 51 -13.46 -26.00 19.44
N SER A 52 -13.52 -25.28 20.56
CA SER A 52 -12.73 -24.07 20.77
C SER A 52 -11.35 -24.39 20.22
N PRO A 53 -10.82 -23.64 19.25
CA PRO A 53 -9.38 -23.59 19.07
C PRO A 53 -8.90 -23.02 20.39
N ASP A 54 -8.57 -23.91 21.32
CA ASP A 54 -7.44 -23.81 22.20
C ASP A 54 -6.48 -22.82 21.57
N GLU A 55 -6.53 -21.60 22.13
CA GLU A 55 -5.60 -20.50 22.05
C GLU A 55 -4.34 -20.94 21.32
N SER A 56 -4.39 -20.96 19.98
CA SER A 56 -3.19 -21.07 19.21
C SER A 56 -2.54 -19.73 19.50
N SER A 57 -1.61 -19.73 20.46
CA SER A 57 -0.51 -18.80 20.45
C SER A 57 -0.07 -18.77 19.00
N PHE A 58 -0.51 -17.75 18.27
CA PHE A 58 0.12 -17.37 17.04
C PHE A 58 1.56 -17.21 17.49
N GLU A 59 2.42 -18.15 17.14
CA GLU A 59 3.84 -17.89 17.20
C GLU A 59 4.02 -16.72 16.25
N GLU A 60 3.99 -15.53 16.84
CA GLU A 60 4.29 -14.25 16.24
C GLU A 60 5.61 -14.51 15.54
N ALA A 61 5.57 -14.63 14.22
CA ALA A 61 6.74 -14.99 13.46
C ALA A 61 7.75 -13.85 13.64
N ASP A 62 8.68 -14.00 14.58
CA ASP A 62 9.54 -12.94 15.11
C ASP A 62 10.52 -12.47 14.02
N SER A 63 10.00 -11.68 13.08
CA SER A 63 10.69 -11.21 11.90
C SER A 63 11.17 -9.79 12.17
N PRO A 64 12.44 -9.48 11.87
CA PRO A 64 12.98 -8.12 12.00
C PRO A 64 12.15 -7.05 11.25
N ALA A 65 11.33 -7.44 10.28
CA ALA A 65 10.40 -6.52 9.60
C ALA A 65 9.17 -6.21 10.46
N MET A 66 8.57 -7.20 11.13
CA MET A 66 7.40 -6.99 11.99
C MET A 66 7.73 -6.17 13.24
N GLU A 67 8.87 -6.42 13.88
CA GLU A 67 9.33 -5.60 15.02
C GLU A 67 9.54 -4.13 14.59
N TYR A 68 10.15 -3.93 13.41
CA TYR A 68 10.40 -2.61 12.87
C TYR A 68 9.11 -1.86 12.51
N GLU A 69 8.11 -2.55 11.96
CA GLU A 69 6.81 -1.98 11.59
C GLU A 69 5.90 -1.73 12.80
N MET A 70 5.92 -2.61 13.80
CA MET A 70 5.21 -2.39 15.07
C MET A 70 5.73 -1.12 15.75
N LYS A 71 7.06 -0.97 15.81
CA LYS A 71 7.67 0.25 16.33
C LYS A 71 7.25 1.47 15.52
N PHE A 72 7.17 1.36 14.20
CA PHE A 72 6.73 2.43 13.29
C PHE A 72 5.32 2.94 13.62
N GLY A 73 4.36 2.05 13.87
CA GLY A 73 2.98 2.40 14.22
C GLY A 73 2.87 3.30 15.47
N HIS A 74 3.71 3.06 16.47
CA HIS A 74 3.70 3.83 17.73
C HIS A 74 4.24 5.28 17.60
N HIS A 75 4.83 5.65 16.46
CA HIS A 75 5.34 7.02 16.25
C HIS A 75 4.24 8.04 15.91
N TYR A 76 3.03 7.59 15.61
CA TYR A 76 1.92 8.46 15.19
C TYR A 76 0.77 8.36 16.17
N THR A 77 0.18 9.51 16.49
CA THR A 77 -1.14 9.56 17.15
C THR A 77 -2.23 9.11 16.18
N ASP A 78 -3.36 8.62 16.69
CA ASP A 78 -4.51 8.21 15.87
C ASP A 78 -4.94 9.30 14.88
N LYS A 79 -4.93 10.57 15.32
CA LYS A 79 -5.25 11.72 14.46
C LYS A 79 -4.25 11.89 13.32
N GLN A 80 -2.96 11.72 13.59
CA GLN A 80 -1.93 11.78 12.55
C GLN A 80 -2.06 10.61 11.58
N PHE A 81 -2.33 9.41 12.11
CA PHE A 81 -2.52 8.22 11.29
C PHE A 81 -3.73 8.36 10.37
N GLY A 82 -4.88 8.79 10.88
CA GLY A 82 -6.07 9.05 10.06
C GLY A 82 -5.86 10.13 9.00
N PHE A 83 -5.09 11.18 9.30
CA PHE A 83 -4.68 12.16 8.30
C PHE A 83 -3.83 11.53 7.18
N LEU A 84 -2.82 10.74 7.55
CA LEU A 84 -1.91 10.08 6.62
C LEU A 84 -2.62 9.03 5.76
N GLU A 85 -3.62 8.34 6.31
CA GLU A 85 -4.49 7.40 5.59
C GLU A 85 -5.28 8.12 4.49
N VAL A 86 -5.97 9.22 4.83
CA VAL A 86 -6.69 10.04 3.84
C VAL A 86 -5.72 10.57 2.77
N CYS A 87 -4.51 10.93 3.15
CA CYS A 87 -3.48 11.37 2.22
C CYS A 87 -3.01 10.29 1.27
N ALA A 88 -2.76 9.08 1.78
CA ALA A 88 -2.43 7.93 0.96
C ALA A 88 -3.57 7.60 -0.02
N GLN A 89 -4.83 7.67 0.43
CA GLN A 89 -5.98 7.48 -0.45
C GLN A 89 -6.03 8.53 -1.58
N LYS A 90 -5.82 9.82 -1.27
CA LYS A 90 -5.77 10.89 -2.29
C LYS A 90 -4.68 10.64 -3.32
N LEU A 91 -3.47 10.28 -2.89
CA LEU A 91 -2.35 9.98 -3.77
C LEU A 91 -2.60 8.73 -4.62
N ASN A 92 -3.16 7.67 -4.04
CA ASN A 92 -3.46 6.41 -4.74
C ASN A 92 -4.62 6.55 -5.73
N SER A 93 -5.64 7.34 -5.39
CA SER A 93 -6.77 7.60 -6.28
C SER A 93 -6.45 8.57 -7.42
N SER A 94 -5.31 9.25 -7.33
CA SER A 94 -4.85 10.17 -8.36
C SER A 94 -4.27 9.39 -9.54
N HIS A 95 -4.60 9.80 -10.77
CA HIS A 95 -3.94 9.30 -11.98
C HIS A 95 -2.41 9.55 -12.00
N CYS A 96 -1.92 10.41 -11.11
CA CYS A 96 -0.50 10.72 -10.93
C CYS A 96 0.20 9.86 -9.87
N GLY A 97 -0.50 8.97 -9.15
CA GLY A 97 0.05 8.18 -8.05
C GLY A 97 1.31 7.40 -8.45
N ASP A 98 1.24 6.65 -9.55
CA ASP A 98 2.37 5.86 -10.07
C ASP A 98 3.54 6.73 -10.49
N ALA A 99 3.27 7.87 -11.13
CA ALA A 99 4.30 8.83 -11.54
C ALA A 99 4.99 9.45 -10.32
N LEU A 100 4.23 9.80 -9.28
CA LEU A 100 4.75 10.33 -8.02
C LEU A 100 5.61 9.31 -7.29
N PHE A 101 5.16 8.06 -7.21
CA PHE A 101 5.91 6.97 -6.59
C PHE A 101 7.20 6.68 -7.37
N THR A 102 7.10 6.54 -8.69
CA THR A 102 8.25 6.30 -9.58
C THR A 102 9.26 7.44 -9.51
N ASN A 103 8.78 8.68 -9.47
CA ASN A 103 9.65 9.83 -9.33
C ASN A 103 10.33 9.87 -7.95
N MET A 104 9.66 9.43 -6.88
CA MET A 104 10.24 9.32 -5.54
C MET A 104 11.37 8.27 -5.46
N VAL A 105 11.14 7.05 -5.97
CA VAL A 105 12.08 5.91 -5.79
C VAL A 105 13.04 5.71 -6.96
N GLY A 106 12.71 6.25 -8.13
CA GLY A 106 13.50 6.10 -9.35
C GLY A 106 14.85 6.79 -9.28
N GLU A 107 15.78 6.38 -10.14
CA GLU A 107 17.08 7.02 -10.27
C GLU A 107 17.00 8.35 -11.02
N GLY A 108 18.07 9.16 -10.92
CA GLY A 108 18.17 10.43 -11.66
C GLY A 108 17.45 11.61 -11.01
N LYS A 109 17.35 12.70 -11.77
CA LYS A 109 16.71 13.95 -11.32
C LYS A 109 15.20 13.77 -11.24
N PRO A 110 14.52 14.42 -10.28
CA PRO A 110 13.08 14.40 -10.24
C PRO A 110 12.51 15.10 -11.48
N VAL A 111 11.59 14.43 -12.17
CA VAL A 111 10.86 14.97 -13.32
C VAL A 111 9.42 14.49 -13.19
N LEU A 112 8.51 15.43 -13.03
CA LEU A 112 7.08 15.18 -12.96
C LEU A 112 6.38 16.02 -14.03
N LEU A 113 5.37 15.45 -14.69
CA LEU A 113 4.58 16.21 -15.68
C LEU A 113 3.86 17.38 -15.00
N ALA A 114 3.64 18.46 -15.75
CA ALA A 114 2.97 19.67 -15.25
C ALA A 114 1.57 19.38 -14.68
N GLU A 115 0.80 18.49 -15.33
CA GLU A 115 -0.51 18.04 -14.83
C GLU A 115 -0.41 17.41 -13.43
N CYS A 116 0.60 16.55 -13.24
CA CYS A 116 0.84 15.89 -11.98
C CYS A 116 1.43 16.81 -10.92
N CYS A 117 2.13 17.88 -11.32
CA CYS A 117 2.48 18.95 -10.41
C CYS A 117 1.25 19.72 -9.92
N GLY A 118 0.31 20.07 -10.80
CA GLY A 118 -0.95 20.73 -10.39
C GLY A 118 -1.74 19.88 -9.40
N GLU A 119 -1.85 18.58 -9.67
CA GLU A 119 -2.51 17.62 -8.80
C GLU A 119 -1.78 17.43 -7.45
N LEU A 120 -0.46 17.33 -7.46
CA LEU A 120 0.36 17.25 -6.24
C LEU A 120 0.17 18.48 -5.35
N LEU A 121 0.15 19.68 -5.95
CA LEU A 121 -0.07 20.94 -5.23
C LEU A 121 -1.48 21.01 -4.64
N ARG A 122 -2.50 20.50 -5.35
CA ARG A 122 -3.88 20.38 -4.85
C ARG A 122 -3.99 19.41 -3.66
N ILE A 123 -3.26 18.30 -3.69
CA ILE A 123 -3.18 17.35 -2.57
C ILE A 123 -2.52 18.00 -1.35
N GLY A 124 -1.48 18.80 -1.58
CA GLY A 124 -0.85 19.63 -0.58
C GLY A 124 0.44 19.03 0.01
N LYS A 125 1.28 19.93 0.52
CA LYS A 125 2.66 19.62 0.94
C LYS A 125 2.73 18.59 2.04
N ASP A 126 2.01 18.82 3.13
CA ASP A 126 2.07 17.97 4.32
C ASP A 126 1.49 16.58 4.03
N CYS A 127 0.50 16.53 3.14
CA CYS A 127 -0.13 15.30 2.69
C CYS A 127 0.88 14.46 1.88
N TYR A 128 1.50 15.06 0.87
CA TYR A 128 2.52 14.40 0.07
C TYR A 128 3.76 13.98 0.87
N LEU A 129 4.40 14.93 1.56
CA LEU A 129 5.64 14.67 2.27
C LEU A 129 5.44 13.77 3.49
N GLY A 130 4.28 13.85 4.15
CA GLY A 130 3.89 12.93 5.21
C GLY A 130 3.78 11.50 4.70
N THR A 131 3.05 11.27 3.60
CA THR A 131 2.93 9.93 3.00
C THR A 131 4.27 9.41 2.50
N VAL A 132 5.12 10.25 1.88
CA VAL A 132 6.49 9.89 1.51
C VAL A 132 7.29 9.42 2.72
N GLN A 133 7.19 10.14 3.83
CA GLN A 133 7.91 9.78 5.06
C GLN A 133 7.41 8.46 5.63
N VAL A 134 6.10 8.19 5.57
CA VAL A 134 5.53 6.90 5.98
C VAL A 134 6.06 5.76 5.13
N ILE A 135 5.98 5.89 3.80
CA ILE A 135 6.46 4.87 2.86
C ILE A 135 7.94 4.60 3.12
N LEU A 136 8.78 5.64 3.14
CA LEU A 136 10.23 5.49 3.26
C LEU A 136 10.70 5.08 4.65
N SER A 137 9.81 5.06 5.64
CA SER A 137 10.07 4.50 6.96
C SER A 137 9.75 3.01 7.05
N ARG A 138 9.19 2.38 6.01
CA ARG A 138 9.00 0.93 5.95
C ARG A 138 10.32 0.21 5.74
N TYR A 139 10.40 -1.01 6.25
CA TYR A 139 11.59 -1.85 6.20
C TYR A 139 12.09 -2.03 4.75
N GLU A 140 11.17 -2.22 3.81
CA GLU A 140 11.41 -2.44 2.38
C GLU A 140 12.12 -1.26 1.68
N TYR A 141 11.97 -0.02 2.17
CA TYR A 141 12.51 1.19 1.54
C TYR A 141 13.62 1.88 2.37
N ARG A 142 14.00 1.33 3.53
CA ARG A 142 14.97 1.94 4.45
C ARG A 142 16.32 2.27 3.79
N ASN A 143 16.73 1.47 2.80
CA ASN A 143 18.02 1.62 2.11
C ASN A 143 18.01 2.77 1.08
N ILE A 144 16.84 3.18 0.60
CA ILE A 144 16.68 4.28 -0.36
C ILE A 144 16.16 5.57 0.27
N ALA A 145 15.64 5.52 1.49
CA ALA A 145 15.04 6.64 2.21
C ALA A 145 15.94 7.89 2.24
N SER A 146 17.25 7.72 2.46
CA SER A 146 18.23 8.81 2.52
C SER A 146 18.34 9.61 1.22
N LYS A 147 18.01 9.00 0.07
CA LYS A 147 17.99 9.65 -1.25
C LYS A 147 16.58 10.09 -1.64
N ALA A 148 15.58 9.24 -1.38
CA ALA A 148 14.20 9.46 -1.82
C ALA A 148 13.50 10.60 -1.04
N ILE A 149 13.81 10.79 0.26
CA ILE A 149 13.24 11.92 1.04
C ILE A 149 13.70 13.27 0.46
N PRO A 150 15.00 13.57 0.28
CA PRO A 150 15.44 14.80 -0.37
C PRO A 150 14.88 14.97 -1.78
N LYS A 151 14.82 13.90 -2.59
CA LYS A 151 14.29 13.93 -3.95
C LYS A 151 12.80 14.31 -3.99
N SER A 152 12.01 13.80 -3.05
CA SER A 152 10.59 14.14 -2.92
C SER A 152 10.39 15.60 -2.53
N LYS A 153 11.21 16.11 -1.59
CA LYS A 153 11.21 17.56 -1.26
C LYS A 153 11.57 18.42 -2.47
N GLN A 154 12.54 18.00 -3.26
CA GLN A 154 12.91 18.70 -4.49
C GLN A 154 11.75 18.70 -5.50
N THR A 155 11.09 17.57 -5.69
CA THR A 155 9.90 17.45 -6.56
C THR A 155 8.82 18.45 -6.19
N TRP A 156 8.50 18.56 -4.89
CA TRP A 156 7.55 19.55 -4.41
C TRP A 156 7.96 20.98 -4.81
N ASN A 157 9.20 21.36 -4.56
CA ASN A 157 9.70 22.69 -4.88
C ASN A 157 9.72 22.97 -6.40
N ASP A 158 10.07 21.96 -7.20
CA ASP A 158 10.03 22.05 -8.66
C ASP A 158 8.60 22.28 -9.16
N CYS A 159 7.61 21.59 -8.57
CA CYS A 159 6.20 21.81 -8.90
C CYS A 159 5.70 23.20 -8.49
N VAL A 160 6.07 23.72 -7.31
CA VAL A 160 5.73 25.09 -6.89
C VAL A 160 6.28 26.10 -7.90
N ARG A 161 7.54 25.95 -8.31
CA ARG A 161 8.18 26.87 -9.28
C ARG A 161 7.51 26.84 -10.65
N LEU A 162 6.97 25.70 -11.07
CA LEU A 162 6.24 25.59 -12.33
C LEU A 162 4.92 26.36 -12.34
N THR A 163 4.32 26.61 -11.17
CA THR A 163 3.06 27.36 -11.03
C THR A 163 3.25 28.85 -10.77
N GLU A 164 4.46 29.28 -10.40
CA GLU A 164 4.80 30.70 -10.17
C GLU A 164 5.36 31.39 -11.43
N ASN A 165 5.63 30.63 -12.50
CA ASN A 165 6.08 31.11 -13.81
C ASN A 165 4.94 31.11 -14.82
#